data_AF-A0A9N9MQH9-F1
#
_entry.id   AF-A0A9N9MQH9-F1
#
_cell.length_a   1.000
_cell.length_b   1.000
_cell.length_c   1.000
_cell.angle_alpha   90.00
_cell.angle_beta   90.00
_cell.angle_gamma   90.00
#
_symmetry.space_group_name_H-M   'P 1'
#
loop_
_entity.id
_entity.type
_entity.pdbx_description
1 polymer ?
#
loop_
_entity_poly.entity_id
_entity_poly.type
_entity_poly.pdbx_seq_one_letter_code
_entity_poly.pdbx_strand_id
1 'polypeptide(L)'
;MSQILSSEELKNQTARFGDVLKPLKAVIHGPPTSGKSEIAKRICRHYGALNVSVKSMIDETLEELRQKITDAKEQLATRAATRKTIKDQGPDEEVEEEEDEVDEGMDVTEIETEIEQYEEQIRDINSLISQSPSGKLPDDYVVRMMRVFLSKDRCQSHGFVLDGFPKTIQQAKELFGQAAEVPKELKGTVKGRKDAGEADEGEGMIQVGDMIGNANASIIPDFVVSLQADDDFLLQRIMMLPERSIQGTNHDESNMIRRLLEFRNSNTADNTVLNFFDEAEIHPIVIDITEEGSTELECILNYLYNIFGPPIPGFGLSAEEEEELQKLESEQKKLQQKTYLIEKQLAEEAARKEYEDKMEKWAETMEKLQTEEEKLLVATTEPARYYLMKYVFPTLMKGLSEVARLKPEDAVDYLAEFLFKENPEGKMFDPSYTRSGEDIIKQHEAVVHIVNESSK
;
A
#
# COMPACT_ATOMS: atom_id res chain seq x y z
N MET A 1 0.14 -14.82 -28.04
CA MET A 1 -1.28 -14.94 -28.39
C MET A 1 -1.75 -16.31 -27.93
N SER A 2 -2.23 -16.41 -26.69
CA SER A 2 -2.78 -17.66 -26.16
C SER A 2 -4.06 -17.99 -26.93
N GLN A 3 -4.10 -19.12 -27.61
CA GLN A 3 -5.36 -19.66 -28.12
C GLN A 3 -6.21 -20.06 -26.90
N ILE A 4 -7.19 -19.22 -26.56
CA ILE A 4 -8.23 -19.58 -25.60
C ILE A 4 -9.05 -20.66 -26.31
N LEU A 5 -8.81 -21.92 -25.96
CA LEU A 5 -9.62 -23.05 -26.42
C LEU A 5 -11.08 -22.82 -26.01
N SER A 6 -12.01 -23.19 -26.87
CA SER A 6 -13.45 -23.04 -26.59
C SER A 6 -13.91 -24.01 -25.48
N SER A 7 -14.90 -23.61 -24.67
CA SER A 7 -15.46 -24.43 -23.57
C SER A 7 -15.84 -25.86 -24.01
N GLU A 8 -16.24 -26.04 -25.27
CA GLU A 8 -16.57 -27.34 -25.86
C GLU A 8 -15.34 -28.20 -26.19
N GLU A 9 -14.25 -27.61 -26.69
CA GLU A 9 -12.98 -28.30 -26.91
C GLU A 9 -12.34 -28.72 -25.57
N LEU A 10 -12.50 -27.90 -24.52
CA LEU A 10 -12.11 -28.21 -23.14
C LEU A 10 -12.84 -29.44 -22.58
N LYS A 11 -14.16 -29.51 -22.74
CA LYS A 11 -14.97 -30.67 -22.34
C LYS A 11 -14.57 -31.93 -23.13
N ASN A 12 -14.26 -31.78 -24.42
CA ASN A 12 -13.83 -32.86 -25.30
C ASN A 12 -12.42 -33.40 -24.99
N GLN A 13 -11.46 -32.56 -24.61
CA GLN A 13 -10.14 -33.03 -24.15
C GLN A 13 -10.23 -33.77 -22.82
N THR A 14 -11.01 -33.22 -21.86
CA THR A 14 -11.23 -33.86 -20.56
C THR A 14 -11.92 -35.22 -20.71
N ALA A 15 -12.83 -35.37 -21.68
CA ALA A 15 -13.47 -36.64 -22.02
C ALA A 15 -12.52 -37.67 -22.69
N ARG A 16 -11.46 -37.23 -23.40
CA ARG A 16 -10.48 -38.12 -24.03
C ARG A 16 -9.45 -38.70 -23.05
N PHE A 17 -9.16 -37.99 -21.97
CA PHE A 17 -8.19 -38.41 -20.93
C PHE A 17 -8.86 -38.89 -19.64
N GLY A 18 -10.00 -39.57 -19.76
CA GLY A 18 -10.85 -40.05 -18.67
C GLY A 18 -10.08 -40.44 -17.40
N ASP A 19 -10.50 -39.86 -16.27
CA ASP A 19 -9.98 -40.01 -14.90
C ASP A 19 -8.51 -39.64 -14.62
N VAL A 20 -7.68 -39.33 -15.63
CA VAL A 20 -6.23 -39.09 -15.43
C VAL A 20 -5.86 -37.62 -15.21
N LEU A 21 -6.68 -36.67 -15.67
CA LEU A 21 -6.37 -35.24 -15.55
C LEU A 21 -7.60 -34.47 -15.05
N LYS A 22 -7.62 -34.14 -13.76
CA LYS A 22 -8.66 -33.31 -13.14
C LYS A 22 -8.14 -31.88 -12.96
N PRO A 23 -8.97 -30.85 -13.17
CA PRO A 23 -8.59 -29.46 -12.90
C PRO A 23 -8.26 -29.28 -11.42
N LEU A 24 -7.16 -28.57 -11.13
CA LEU A 24 -6.65 -28.40 -9.77
C LEU A 24 -7.62 -27.57 -8.92
N LYS A 25 -8.07 -28.12 -7.79
CA LYS A 25 -8.90 -27.42 -6.80
C LYS A 25 -8.16 -27.42 -5.46
N ALA A 26 -7.64 -26.27 -5.06
CA ALA A 26 -6.84 -26.15 -3.85
C ALA A 26 -7.28 -24.99 -2.96
N VAL A 27 -7.08 -25.12 -1.65
CA VAL A 27 -7.23 -24.04 -0.66
C VAL A 27 -5.88 -23.78 -0.02
N ILE A 28 -5.47 -22.51 0.04
CA ILE A 28 -4.26 -22.10 0.74
C ILE A 28 -4.65 -21.33 2.00
N HIS A 29 -4.34 -21.94 3.13
CA HIS A 29 -4.51 -21.41 4.47
C HIS A 29 -3.15 -20.99 5.06
N GLY A 30 -3.15 -19.99 5.92
CA GLY A 30 -1.95 -19.58 6.64
C GLY A 30 -2.02 -18.14 7.15
N PRO A 31 -1.08 -17.75 8.03
CA PRO A 31 -1.08 -16.44 8.65
C PRO A 31 -0.88 -15.32 7.61
N PRO A 32 -1.22 -14.06 7.93
CA PRO A 32 -0.86 -12.94 7.07
C PRO A 32 0.66 -12.89 6.84
N THR A 33 1.07 -12.44 5.66
CA THR A 33 2.49 -12.27 5.26
C THR A 33 3.32 -13.55 5.14
N SER A 34 2.73 -14.73 5.30
CA SER A 34 3.38 -16.02 5.01
C SER A 34 3.75 -16.21 3.52
N GLY A 35 3.21 -15.39 2.63
CA GLY A 35 3.43 -15.52 1.19
C GLY A 35 2.38 -16.37 0.46
N LYS A 36 1.26 -16.72 1.12
CA LYS A 36 0.15 -17.46 0.52
C LYS A 36 -0.27 -16.96 -0.87
N SER A 37 -0.45 -15.66 -1.04
CA SER A 37 -0.86 -15.08 -2.32
C SER A 37 0.16 -15.24 -3.43
N GLU A 38 1.46 -15.25 -3.08
CA GLU A 38 2.53 -15.47 -4.05
C GLU A 38 2.57 -16.94 -4.49
N ILE A 39 2.48 -17.87 -3.53
CA ILE A 39 2.38 -19.31 -3.79
C ILE A 39 1.13 -19.62 -4.63
N ALA A 40 -0.01 -19.04 -4.28
CA ALA A 40 -1.27 -19.21 -4.99
C ALA A 40 -1.17 -18.76 -6.45
N LYS A 41 -0.61 -17.57 -6.70
CA LYS A 41 -0.40 -17.06 -8.07
C LYS A 41 0.52 -17.97 -8.87
N ARG A 42 1.58 -18.50 -8.26
CA ARG A 42 2.55 -19.34 -8.96
C ARG A 42 1.96 -20.70 -9.33
N ILE A 43 1.19 -21.31 -8.43
CA ILE A 43 0.42 -22.52 -8.71
C ILE A 43 -0.60 -22.25 -9.82
N CYS A 44 -1.37 -21.17 -9.74
CA CYS A 44 -2.34 -20.80 -10.78
C CYS A 44 -1.68 -20.65 -12.17
N ARG A 45 -0.50 -20.01 -12.23
CA ARG A 45 0.28 -19.86 -13.46
C ARG A 45 0.72 -21.21 -14.05
N HIS A 46 1.18 -22.13 -13.20
CA HIS A 46 1.70 -23.43 -13.63
C HIS A 46 0.58 -24.41 -14.06
N TYR A 47 -0.56 -24.42 -13.35
CA TYR A 47 -1.67 -25.34 -13.64
C TYR A 47 -2.77 -24.73 -14.53
N GLY A 48 -2.70 -23.42 -14.82
CA GLY A 48 -3.77 -22.70 -15.51
C GLY A 48 -5.03 -22.48 -14.68
N ALA A 49 -4.97 -22.72 -13.36
CA ALA A 49 -6.10 -22.56 -12.44
C ALA A 49 -6.36 -21.09 -12.10
N LEU A 50 -7.60 -20.76 -11.72
CA LEU A 50 -7.96 -19.38 -11.33
C LEU A 50 -7.51 -19.07 -9.90
N ASN A 51 -6.87 -17.92 -9.67
CA ASN A 51 -6.58 -17.45 -8.32
C ASN A 51 -7.80 -16.73 -7.74
N VAL A 52 -8.46 -17.32 -6.76
CA VAL A 52 -9.71 -16.80 -6.20
C VAL A 52 -9.46 -16.26 -4.80
N SER A 53 -9.40 -14.93 -4.68
CA SER A 53 -9.48 -14.24 -3.40
C SER A 53 -10.82 -13.53 -3.28
N VAL A 54 -11.27 -13.23 -2.05
CA VAL A 54 -12.53 -12.46 -1.83
C VAL A 54 -12.48 -11.14 -2.60
N LYS A 55 -11.32 -10.49 -2.66
CA LYS A 55 -11.14 -9.24 -3.42
C LYS A 55 -11.25 -9.49 -4.93
N SER A 56 -10.52 -10.46 -5.48
CA SER A 56 -10.58 -10.78 -6.92
C SER A 56 -11.99 -11.14 -7.36
N MET A 57 -12.70 -11.92 -6.54
CA MET A 57 -14.09 -12.29 -6.80
C MET A 57 -15.00 -11.05 -6.88
N ILE A 58 -14.89 -10.12 -5.93
CA ILE A 58 -15.69 -8.88 -5.94
C ILE A 58 -15.34 -8.05 -7.18
N ASP A 59 -14.06 -7.86 -7.45
CA ASP A 59 -13.61 -7.03 -8.59
C ASP A 59 -14.08 -7.64 -9.93
N GLU A 60 -13.92 -8.96 -10.13
CA GLU A 60 -14.37 -9.66 -11.34
C GLU A 60 -15.89 -9.68 -11.48
N THR A 61 -16.64 -9.90 -10.40
CA THR A 61 -18.12 -9.85 -10.46
C THR A 61 -18.62 -8.45 -10.79
N LEU A 62 -18.00 -7.40 -10.25
CA LEU A 62 -18.33 -6.02 -10.60
C LEU A 62 -17.99 -5.71 -12.06
N GLU A 63 -16.88 -6.21 -12.58
CA GLU A 63 -16.49 -6.03 -13.98
C GLU A 63 -17.43 -6.77 -14.94
N GLU A 64 -17.81 -8.01 -14.62
CA GLU A 64 -18.80 -8.78 -15.37
C GLU A 64 -20.17 -8.09 -15.41
N LEU A 65 -20.65 -7.57 -14.27
CA LEU A 65 -21.92 -6.83 -14.23
C LEU A 65 -21.85 -5.56 -15.07
N ARG A 66 -20.72 -4.84 -15.05
CA ARG A 66 -20.51 -3.68 -15.92
C ARG A 66 -20.50 -4.05 -17.39
N GLN A 67 -19.89 -5.19 -17.74
CA GLN A 67 -19.85 -5.67 -19.11
C GLN A 67 -21.25 -6.05 -19.61
N LYS A 68 -22.05 -6.74 -18.78
CA LYS A 68 -23.45 -7.05 -19.10
C LYS A 68 -24.28 -5.79 -19.33
N ILE A 69 -24.06 -4.74 -18.53
CA ILE A 69 -24.72 -3.44 -18.72
C ILE A 69 -24.32 -2.81 -20.05
N THR A 70 -23.03 -2.85 -20.43
CA THR A 70 -22.60 -2.30 -21.72
C THR A 70 -23.16 -3.09 -22.90
N ASP A 71 -23.17 -4.41 -22.83
CA ASP A 71 -23.69 -5.27 -23.88
C ASP A 71 -25.21 -5.05 -24.05
N ALA A 72 -25.96 -4.98 -22.95
CA ALA A 72 -27.39 -4.67 -22.96
C ALA A 72 -27.68 -3.26 -23.51
N LYS A 73 -26.87 -2.25 -23.17
CA LYS A 73 -26.99 -0.88 -23.73
C LYS A 73 -26.68 -0.84 -25.23
N GLU A 74 -25.74 -1.65 -25.70
CA GLU A 74 -25.44 -1.79 -27.13
C GLU A 74 -26.59 -2.46 -27.89
N GLN A 75 -27.20 -3.51 -27.33
CA GLN A 75 -28.39 -4.15 -27.88
C GLN A 75 -29.58 -3.18 -27.99
N LEU A 76 -29.77 -2.31 -26.99
CA LEU A 76 -30.77 -1.23 -27.06
C LEU A 76 -30.46 -0.23 -28.18
N ALA A 77 -29.19 0.13 -28.35
CA ALA A 77 -28.76 1.08 -29.38
C ALA A 77 -28.94 0.53 -30.80
N THR A 78 -28.60 -0.75 -31.04
CA THR A 78 -28.80 -1.41 -32.33
C THR A 78 -30.28 -1.53 -32.67
N ARG A 79 -31.12 -1.94 -31.71
CA ARG A 79 -32.59 -1.98 -31.89
C ARG A 79 -33.21 -0.60 -32.15
N ALA A 80 -32.74 0.44 -31.46
CA ALA A 80 -33.18 1.81 -31.70
C ALA A 80 -32.77 2.34 -33.08
N ALA A 81 -31.60 1.91 -33.60
CA ALA A 81 -31.12 2.24 -34.94
C ALA A 81 -31.95 1.52 -36.03
N THR A 82 -32.21 0.21 -35.88
CA THR A 82 -33.07 -0.57 -36.78
C THR A 82 -34.49 0.01 -36.85
N ARG A 83 -35.04 0.44 -35.71
CA ARG A 83 -36.36 1.11 -35.65
C ARG A 83 -36.38 2.47 -36.34
N LYS A 84 -35.25 3.18 -36.42
CA LYS A 84 -35.13 4.46 -37.14
C LYS A 84 -34.99 4.27 -38.64
N THR A 85 -34.24 3.26 -39.11
CA THR A 85 -34.09 2.96 -40.55
C THR A 85 -35.40 2.50 -41.19
N ILE A 86 -36.25 1.75 -40.46
CA ILE A 86 -37.59 1.35 -40.92
C ILE A 86 -38.54 2.55 -41.06
N LYS A 87 -38.35 3.61 -40.25
CA LYS A 87 -39.20 4.83 -40.31
C LYS A 87 -38.78 5.84 -41.38
N ASP A 88 -37.53 5.77 -41.86
CA ASP A 88 -36.97 6.72 -42.84
C ASP A 88 -37.09 6.21 -44.30
N GLN A 89 -37.46 4.93 -44.48
CA GLN A 89 -37.95 4.41 -45.76
C GLN A 89 -39.45 4.73 -45.85
N GLY A 90 -39.79 5.72 -46.68
CA GLY A 90 -41.17 6.20 -46.86
C GLY A 90 -42.12 5.14 -47.46
N PRO A 91 -43.43 5.37 -47.40
CA PRO A 91 -44.48 4.37 -47.68
C PRO A 91 -44.72 4.04 -49.18
N ASP A 92 -43.76 4.26 -50.07
CA ASP A 92 -44.00 4.26 -51.53
C ASP A 92 -43.33 3.13 -52.34
N GLU A 93 -42.82 2.08 -51.70
CA GLU A 93 -42.58 0.81 -52.41
C GLU A 93 -43.46 -0.28 -51.79
N GLU A 94 -44.38 -0.81 -52.59
CA GLU A 94 -45.11 -2.05 -52.34
C GLU A 94 -44.09 -3.18 -52.21
N VAL A 95 -43.48 -3.30 -51.03
CA VAL A 95 -42.80 -4.52 -50.63
C VAL A 95 -43.90 -5.42 -50.12
N GLU A 96 -44.12 -6.50 -50.87
CA GLU A 96 -44.97 -7.61 -50.49
C GLU A 96 -44.75 -7.93 -49.01
N GLU A 97 -45.85 -8.16 -48.29
CA GLU A 97 -45.88 -8.67 -46.94
C GLU A 97 -45.20 -10.06 -46.92
N GLU A 98 -43.87 -10.11 -47.04
CA GLU A 98 -43.13 -11.20 -46.44
C GLU A 98 -43.25 -10.95 -44.94
N GLU A 99 -44.05 -11.80 -44.32
CA GLU A 99 -44.07 -12.05 -42.89
C GLU A 99 -42.66 -12.47 -42.45
N ASP A 100 -41.73 -11.51 -42.41
CA ASP A 100 -40.44 -11.69 -41.76
C ASP A 100 -40.74 -11.77 -40.27
N GLU A 101 -40.90 -13.02 -39.84
CA GLU A 101 -40.66 -13.58 -38.52
C GLU A 101 -40.50 -12.48 -37.46
N VAL A 102 -41.59 -12.26 -36.71
CA VAL A 102 -41.60 -11.52 -35.45
C VAL A 102 -40.33 -11.91 -34.69
N ASP A 103 -39.36 -10.98 -34.61
CA ASP A 103 -38.15 -11.12 -33.81
C ASP A 103 -38.60 -11.56 -32.41
N GLU A 104 -38.46 -12.86 -32.10
CA GLU A 104 -38.67 -13.47 -30.78
C GLU A 104 -37.57 -13.00 -29.82
N GLY A 105 -37.28 -11.70 -29.82
CA GLY A 105 -36.32 -11.06 -28.96
C GLY A 105 -37.03 -10.30 -27.86
N MET A 106 -36.47 -10.37 -26.64
CA MET A 106 -36.92 -9.63 -25.46
C MET A 106 -37.32 -8.18 -25.78
N ASP A 107 -38.41 -7.74 -25.17
CA ASP A 107 -38.95 -6.39 -25.36
C ASP A 107 -37.92 -5.35 -24.89
N VAL A 108 -37.92 -4.16 -25.50
CA VAL A 108 -37.03 -3.05 -25.12
C VAL A 108 -37.17 -2.71 -23.63
N THR A 109 -38.39 -2.87 -23.11
CA THR A 109 -38.71 -2.68 -21.70
C THR A 109 -38.04 -3.72 -20.79
N GLU A 110 -37.91 -4.96 -21.23
CA GLU A 110 -37.26 -6.03 -20.47
C GLU A 110 -35.74 -5.77 -20.35
N ILE A 111 -35.09 -5.37 -21.43
CA ILE A 111 -33.65 -5.05 -21.42
C ILE A 111 -33.35 -3.83 -20.54
N GLU A 112 -34.22 -2.82 -20.54
CA GLU A 112 -34.13 -1.68 -19.62
C GLU A 112 -34.25 -2.15 -18.16
N THR A 113 -35.16 -3.08 -17.85
CA THR A 113 -35.29 -3.63 -16.49
C THR A 113 -34.08 -4.48 -16.07
N GLU A 114 -33.45 -5.22 -16.99
CA GLU A 114 -32.22 -5.97 -16.69
C GLU A 114 -31.05 -5.03 -16.36
N ILE A 115 -30.90 -3.93 -17.11
CA ILE A 115 -29.89 -2.92 -16.82
C ILE A 115 -30.11 -2.31 -15.45
N GLU A 116 -31.35 -1.96 -15.10
CA GLU A 116 -31.69 -1.43 -13.78
C GLU A 116 -31.34 -2.41 -12.66
N GLN A 117 -31.62 -3.71 -12.86
CA GLN A 117 -31.28 -4.77 -11.91
C GLN A 117 -29.77 -4.93 -11.73
N TYR A 118 -28.98 -4.92 -12.82
CA TYR A 118 -27.53 -5.00 -12.73
C TYR A 118 -26.93 -3.77 -12.04
N GLU A 119 -27.45 -2.57 -12.34
CA GLU A 119 -27.04 -1.33 -11.69
C GLU A 119 -27.43 -1.28 -10.20
N GLU A 120 -28.56 -1.87 -9.82
CA GLU A 120 -28.96 -2.06 -8.42
C GLU A 120 -28.01 -3.04 -7.69
N GLN A 121 -27.69 -4.19 -8.28
CA GLN A 121 -26.74 -5.14 -7.71
C GLN A 121 -25.35 -4.52 -7.48
N ILE A 122 -24.85 -3.73 -8.44
CA ILE A 122 -23.58 -2.98 -8.28
C ILE A 122 -23.70 -1.98 -7.12
N ARG A 123 -24.82 -1.25 -7.02
CA ARG A 123 -25.05 -0.29 -5.93
C ARG A 123 -25.09 -0.97 -4.58
N ASP A 124 -25.77 -2.11 -4.47
CA ASP A 124 -25.88 -2.89 -3.23
C ASP A 124 -24.52 -3.40 -2.77
N ILE A 125 -23.73 -3.99 -3.68
CA ILE A 125 -22.37 -4.45 -3.36
C ILE A 125 -21.51 -3.29 -2.85
N ASN A 126 -21.52 -2.15 -3.55
CA ASN A 126 -20.73 -0.97 -3.14
C ASN A 126 -21.23 -0.34 -1.84
N SER A 127 -22.55 -0.35 -1.61
CA SER A 127 -23.17 0.15 -0.38
C SER A 127 -22.75 -0.69 0.82
N LEU A 128 -22.80 -2.03 0.70
CA LEU A 128 -22.38 -2.96 1.76
C LEU A 128 -20.88 -2.83 2.09
N ILE A 129 -20.04 -2.57 1.09
CA ILE A 129 -18.61 -2.31 1.29
C ILE A 129 -18.41 -0.98 2.02
N SER A 130 -19.14 0.07 1.63
CA SER A 130 -18.98 1.44 2.17
C SER A 130 -19.52 1.59 3.59
N GLN A 131 -20.59 0.87 3.94
CA GLN A 131 -21.18 0.88 5.28
C GLN A 131 -20.32 0.17 6.32
N SER A 132 -19.43 -0.72 5.89
CA SER A 132 -18.61 -1.53 6.78
C SER A 132 -17.35 -0.75 7.22
N PRO A 133 -17.10 -0.56 8.52
CA PRO A 133 -15.93 0.18 9.01
C PRO A 133 -14.59 -0.47 8.64
N SER A 134 -14.61 -1.75 8.26
CA SER A 134 -13.45 -2.49 7.77
C SER A 134 -13.38 -2.62 6.23
N GLY A 135 -14.33 -2.05 5.48
CA GLY A 135 -14.42 -2.20 4.02
C GLY A 135 -14.60 -3.64 3.55
N LYS A 136 -15.28 -4.48 4.33
CA LYS A 136 -15.49 -5.92 4.05
C LYS A 136 -16.98 -6.20 3.92
N LEU A 137 -17.34 -7.10 3.00
CA LEU A 137 -18.70 -7.63 2.92
C LEU A 137 -19.00 -8.55 4.10
N PRO A 138 -20.27 -8.64 4.56
CA PRO A 138 -20.70 -9.63 5.55
C PRO A 138 -20.40 -11.06 5.10
N ASP A 139 -20.02 -11.93 6.04
CA ASP A 139 -19.57 -13.29 5.77
C ASP A 139 -20.61 -14.11 4.96
N ASP A 140 -21.89 -14.06 5.34
CA ASP A 140 -22.98 -14.75 4.66
C ASP A 140 -23.08 -14.37 3.17
N TYR A 141 -22.86 -13.09 2.87
CA TYR A 141 -22.90 -12.57 1.50
C TYR A 141 -21.67 -13.02 0.70
N VAL A 142 -20.49 -13.00 1.33
CA VAL A 142 -19.24 -13.51 0.73
C VAL A 142 -19.37 -15.00 0.39
N VAL A 143 -19.89 -15.82 1.32
CA VAL A 143 -20.07 -17.26 1.09
C VAL A 143 -21.00 -17.51 -0.11
N ARG A 144 -22.12 -16.78 -0.18
CA ARG A 144 -23.08 -16.91 -1.30
C ARG A 144 -22.45 -16.53 -2.63
N MET A 145 -21.78 -15.39 -2.69
CA MET A 145 -21.11 -14.92 -3.90
C MET A 145 -19.98 -15.89 -4.32
N MET A 146 -19.21 -16.39 -3.36
CA MET A 146 -18.14 -17.37 -3.60
C MET A 146 -18.69 -18.67 -4.18
N ARG A 147 -19.83 -19.14 -3.68
CA ARG A 147 -20.49 -20.34 -4.22
C ARG A 147 -20.89 -20.17 -5.68
N VAL A 148 -21.50 -19.04 -6.03
CA VAL A 148 -21.89 -18.74 -7.42
C VAL A 148 -20.64 -18.62 -8.29
N PHE A 149 -19.61 -17.93 -7.80
CA PHE A 149 -18.36 -17.73 -8.52
C PHE A 149 -17.61 -19.05 -8.80
N LEU A 150 -17.52 -19.94 -7.82
CA LEU A 150 -16.89 -21.25 -7.99
C LEU A 150 -17.73 -22.22 -8.85
N SER A 151 -19.02 -21.96 -9.00
CA SER A 151 -19.90 -22.75 -9.88
C SER A 151 -19.77 -22.37 -11.36
N LYS A 152 -19.10 -21.26 -11.69
CA LYS A 152 -18.87 -20.83 -13.08
C LYS A 152 -18.07 -21.86 -13.87
N ASP A 153 -18.38 -21.97 -15.16
CA ASP A 153 -17.71 -22.88 -16.10
C ASP A 153 -16.19 -22.72 -16.12
N ARG A 154 -15.69 -21.48 -16.01
CA ARG A 154 -14.25 -21.20 -15.98
C ARG A 154 -13.56 -21.89 -14.79
N CYS A 155 -14.14 -21.77 -13.59
CA CYS A 155 -13.62 -22.37 -12.36
C CYS A 155 -13.73 -23.90 -12.39
N GLN A 156 -14.78 -24.44 -13.02
CA GLN A 156 -14.99 -25.89 -13.12
C GLN A 156 -14.10 -26.54 -14.18
N SER A 157 -13.80 -25.84 -15.28
CA SER A 157 -12.99 -26.35 -16.39
C SER A 157 -11.48 -26.20 -16.16
N HIS A 158 -11.04 -25.07 -15.60
CA HIS A 158 -9.62 -24.76 -15.38
C HIS A 158 -9.15 -25.04 -13.95
N GLY A 159 -10.09 -25.20 -13.01
CA GLY A 159 -9.78 -25.32 -11.59
C GLY A 159 -9.62 -23.98 -10.90
N PHE A 160 -9.40 -24.02 -9.59
CA PHE A 160 -9.28 -22.82 -8.75
C PHE A 160 -8.34 -23.05 -7.58
N VAL A 161 -7.69 -21.97 -7.15
CA VAL A 161 -6.91 -21.91 -5.90
C VAL A 161 -7.49 -20.80 -5.05
N LEU A 162 -8.10 -21.16 -3.92
CA LEU A 162 -8.65 -20.22 -2.96
C LEU A 162 -7.53 -19.63 -2.10
N ASP A 163 -7.38 -18.30 -2.15
CA ASP A 163 -6.39 -17.54 -1.38
C ASP A 163 -7.04 -16.84 -0.17
N GLY A 164 -6.77 -17.37 1.02
CA GLY A 164 -7.15 -16.72 2.28
C GLY A 164 -8.63 -16.80 2.66
N PHE A 165 -9.39 -17.70 2.03
CA PHE A 165 -10.78 -18.05 2.38
C PHE A 165 -10.98 -19.55 2.18
N PRO A 166 -11.76 -20.25 3.02
CA PRO A 166 -12.42 -19.81 4.26
C PRO A 166 -11.45 -19.60 5.43
N LYS A 167 -11.83 -18.74 6.39
CA LYS A 167 -11.03 -18.40 7.58
C LYS A 167 -11.54 -19.01 8.88
N THR A 168 -12.82 -19.36 8.93
CA THR A 168 -13.48 -19.97 10.09
C THR A 168 -14.12 -21.28 9.68
N ILE A 169 -14.28 -22.19 10.65
CA ILE A 169 -15.00 -23.46 10.44
C ILE A 169 -16.42 -23.18 9.93
N GLN A 170 -17.07 -22.14 10.44
CA GLN A 170 -18.42 -21.78 10.04
C GLN A 170 -18.50 -21.38 8.56
N GLN A 171 -17.57 -20.54 8.08
CA GLN A 171 -17.48 -20.21 6.64
C GLN A 171 -17.22 -21.44 5.78
N ALA A 172 -16.38 -22.38 6.24
CA ALA A 172 -16.11 -23.62 5.52
C ALA A 172 -17.35 -24.54 5.47
N LYS A 173 -18.08 -24.66 6.58
CA LYS A 173 -19.36 -25.40 6.65
C LYS A 173 -20.43 -24.76 5.78
N GLU A 174 -20.54 -23.44 5.76
CA GLU A 174 -21.50 -22.76 4.91
C GLU A 174 -21.12 -22.81 3.44
N LEU A 175 -19.82 -22.86 3.09
CA LEU A 175 -19.38 -22.98 1.69
C LEU A 175 -19.47 -24.43 1.18
N PHE A 176 -19.04 -25.41 1.99
CA PHE A 176 -18.82 -26.81 1.58
C PHE A 176 -19.68 -27.85 2.30
N GLY A 177 -20.38 -27.51 3.38
CA GLY A 177 -20.89 -28.45 4.39
C GLY A 177 -21.88 -29.52 3.92
N GLN A 178 -22.67 -29.29 2.87
CA GLN A 178 -23.55 -30.35 2.31
C GLN A 178 -22.88 -31.16 1.20
N ALA A 179 -21.74 -30.70 0.68
CA ALA A 179 -20.98 -31.38 -0.36
C ALA A 179 -19.99 -32.40 0.25
N ALA A 180 -19.46 -32.08 1.44
CA ALA A 180 -18.51 -32.92 2.18
C ALA A 180 -19.13 -34.18 2.81
N GLU A 181 -20.44 -34.22 3.03
CA GLU A 181 -21.16 -35.38 3.60
C GLU A 181 -21.39 -36.51 2.57
N VAL A 182 -21.01 -36.34 1.31
CA VAL A 182 -21.16 -37.37 0.26
C VAL A 182 -19.91 -38.27 0.24
N PRO A 183 -20.00 -39.55 0.64
CA PRO A 183 -18.84 -40.45 0.65
C PRO A 183 -18.28 -40.67 -0.76
N LYS A 184 -16.95 -40.71 -0.89
CA LYS A 184 -16.22 -40.90 -2.15
C LYS A 184 -16.58 -42.20 -2.90
N GLU A 185 -17.22 -43.17 -2.26
CA GLU A 185 -17.53 -44.48 -2.84
C GLU A 185 -18.73 -44.51 -3.81
N LEU A 186 -19.59 -43.49 -3.83
CA LEU A 186 -20.77 -43.46 -4.72
C LEU A 186 -20.58 -42.68 -6.03
N LYS A 187 -19.33 -42.35 -6.41
CA LYS A 187 -19.03 -41.71 -7.71
C LYS A 187 -18.95 -42.69 -8.89
N GLY A 188 -19.04 -43.99 -8.64
CA GLY A 188 -19.16 -45.03 -9.66
C GLY A 188 -20.62 -45.45 -9.87
N THR A 189 -21.15 -45.24 -11.06
CA THR A 189 -22.44 -45.79 -11.57
C THR A 189 -23.73 -45.37 -10.87
N VAL A 190 -24.31 -44.22 -11.26
CA VAL A 190 -25.76 -44.13 -11.50
C VAL A 190 -26.00 -43.37 -12.80
N LYS A 191 -25.94 -44.11 -13.91
CA LYS A 191 -26.57 -43.71 -15.17
C LYS A 191 -28.04 -44.13 -15.06
N GLY A 192 -28.93 -43.16 -14.93
CA GLY A 192 -30.37 -43.34 -15.15
C GLY A 192 -31.24 -43.39 -13.89
N ARG A 193 -31.87 -42.26 -13.60
CA ARG A 193 -33.33 -42.21 -13.47
C ARG A 193 -33.82 -40.80 -13.78
N LYS A 194 -34.45 -40.66 -14.95
CA LYS A 194 -35.40 -39.57 -15.23
C LYS A 194 -36.66 -39.90 -14.42
N ASP A 195 -37.09 -38.98 -13.59
CA ASP A 195 -38.49 -38.77 -13.17
C ASP A 195 -38.57 -37.26 -12.89
N ALA A 196 -38.86 -36.45 -13.92
CA ALA A 196 -40.20 -35.99 -14.28
C ALA A 196 -40.73 -34.94 -13.28
N GLY A 197 -40.36 -33.69 -13.55
CA GLY A 197 -40.99 -32.47 -13.06
C GLY A 197 -40.64 -31.38 -14.06
N GLU A 198 -41.63 -30.97 -14.86
CA GLU A 198 -41.52 -29.93 -15.87
C GLU A 198 -40.93 -28.65 -15.25
N ALA A 199 -39.85 -28.14 -15.84
CA ALA A 199 -39.33 -26.81 -15.58
C ALA A 199 -39.27 -26.09 -16.92
N ASP A 200 -40.25 -25.21 -17.05
CA ASP A 200 -40.45 -24.15 -18.02
C ASP A 200 -39.14 -23.38 -18.28
N GLU A 201 -38.78 -23.24 -19.55
CA GLU A 201 -37.70 -22.37 -20.01
C GLU A 201 -38.19 -20.93 -19.95
N GLY A 202 -37.98 -20.28 -18.80
CA GLY A 202 -38.23 -18.86 -18.61
C GLY A 202 -37.05 -18.23 -17.88
N GLU A 203 -36.25 -17.45 -18.61
CA GLU A 203 -35.28 -16.54 -18.02
C GLU A 203 -36.04 -15.48 -17.21
N GLY A 204 -36.02 -15.60 -15.88
CA GLY A 204 -36.73 -14.69 -14.99
C GLY A 204 -36.43 -14.89 -13.50
N MET A 205 -35.98 -13.81 -12.86
CA MET A 205 -35.95 -13.54 -11.41
C MET A 205 -35.27 -14.56 -10.47
N ILE A 206 -34.12 -14.15 -9.93
CA ILE A 206 -33.56 -14.74 -8.69
C ILE A 206 -34.35 -14.18 -7.49
N GLN A 207 -35.38 -14.91 -7.04
CA GLN A 207 -36.08 -14.60 -5.79
C GLN A 207 -35.19 -14.87 -4.57
N VAL A 208 -35.10 -13.89 -3.68
CA VAL A 208 -34.18 -13.79 -2.53
C VAL A 208 -34.51 -14.78 -1.38
N GLY A 209 -35.44 -15.72 -1.58
CA GLY A 209 -35.99 -16.55 -0.50
C GLY A 209 -35.49 -18.00 -0.39
N ASP A 210 -34.95 -18.61 -1.46
CA ASP A 210 -34.88 -20.09 -1.56
C ASP A 210 -33.47 -20.71 -1.65
N MET A 211 -32.41 -19.96 -1.30
CA MET A 211 -31.02 -20.47 -1.32
C MET A 211 -30.47 -20.92 0.04
N ILE A 212 -31.25 -21.65 0.83
CA ILE A 212 -30.74 -22.40 2.00
C ILE A 212 -30.67 -23.89 1.64
N GLY A 213 -29.54 -24.30 1.05
CA GLY A 213 -29.23 -25.68 0.63
C GLY A 213 -29.33 -25.84 -0.89
N ASN A 214 -28.23 -25.95 -1.65
CA ASN A 214 -27.40 -27.14 -1.73
C ASN A 214 -25.98 -26.76 -2.18
N ALA A 215 -24.94 -27.25 -1.49
CA ALA A 215 -23.56 -27.09 -1.97
C ALA A 215 -23.29 -28.18 -3.02
N ASN A 216 -22.86 -27.79 -4.23
CA ASN A 216 -22.55 -28.75 -5.28
C ASN A 216 -21.24 -29.50 -4.95
N ALA A 217 -21.24 -30.84 -5.00
CA ALA A 217 -20.06 -31.69 -4.86
C ALA A 217 -18.89 -31.35 -5.82
N SER A 218 -19.13 -30.46 -6.79
CA SER A 218 -18.13 -29.95 -7.73
C SER A 218 -17.25 -28.84 -7.18
N ILE A 219 -17.58 -28.25 -6.03
CA ILE A 219 -16.86 -27.08 -5.48
C ILE A 219 -15.88 -27.47 -4.36
N ILE A 220 -15.89 -28.73 -3.91
CA ILE A 220 -14.99 -29.21 -2.85
C ILE A 220 -13.54 -29.19 -3.36
N PRO A 221 -12.58 -28.66 -2.58
CA PRO A 221 -11.16 -28.72 -2.94
C PRO A 221 -10.61 -30.14 -2.81
N ASP A 222 -9.68 -30.51 -3.69
CA ASP A 222 -8.95 -31.78 -3.61
C ASP A 222 -7.74 -31.68 -2.68
N PHE A 223 -7.15 -30.48 -2.57
CA PHE A 223 -5.97 -30.23 -1.74
C PHE A 223 -6.15 -29.03 -0.82
N VAL A 224 -5.63 -29.14 0.40
CA VAL A 224 -5.58 -28.04 1.37
C VAL A 224 -4.13 -27.87 1.78
N VAL A 225 -3.57 -26.68 1.59
CA VAL A 225 -2.20 -26.35 1.98
C VAL A 225 -2.26 -25.37 3.13
N SER A 226 -1.61 -25.68 4.25
CA SER A 226 -1.49 -24.80 5.41
C SER A 226 -0.04 -24.36 5.59
N LEU A 227 0.19 -23.06 5.50
CA LEU A 227 1.49 -22.45 5.75
C LEU A 227 1.62 -22.08 7.22
N GLN A 228 2.66 -22.56 7.89
CA GLN A 228 3.00 -22.24 9.26
C GLN A 228 4.28 -21.40 9.31
N ALA A 229 4.30 -20.44 10.23
CA ALA A 229 5.45 -19.60 10.52
C ALA A 229 5.28 -18.97 11.89
N ASP A 230 6.41 -18.62 12.52
CA ASP A 230 6.43 -17.88 13.78
C ASP A 230 6.13 -16.40 13.58
N ASP A 231 5.53 -15.78 14.60
CA ASP A 231 5.15 -14.36 14.54
C ASP A 231 6.37 -13.45 14.39
N ASP A 232 7.50 -13.79 15.04
CA ASP A 232 8.76 -13.06 14.92
C ASP A 232 9.28 -13.05 13.48
N PHE A 233 9.23 -14.21 12.81
CA PHE A 233 9.61 -14.34 11.40
C PHE A 233 8.72 -13.49 10.48
N LEU A 234 7.40 -13.54 10.70
CA LEU A 234 6.44 -12.77 9.90
C LEU A 234 6.58 -11.26 10.10
N LEU A 235 6.85 -10.82 11.33
CA LEU A 235 7.10 -9.42 11.65
C LEU A 235 8.40 -8.93 11.03
N GLN A 236 9.48 -9.71 11.15
CA GLN A 236 10.78 -9.38 10.55
C GLN A 236 10.68 -9.24 9.02
N ARG A 237 9.92 -10.14 8.37
CA ARG A 237 9.68 -10.08 6.92
C ARG A 237 8.99 -8.79 6.49
N ILE A 238 8.10 -8.22 7.32
CA ILE A 238 7.46 -6.92 7.04
C ILE A 238 8.43 -5.77 7.27
N MET A 239 9.24 -5.83 8.33
CA MET A 239 10.26 -4.80 8.60
C MET A 239 11.27 -4.69 7.45
N MET A 240 11.49 -5.78 6.70
CA MET A 240 12.34 -5.78 5.50
C MET A 240 11.67 -5.23 4.24
N LEU A 241 10.35 -5.01 4.24
CA LEU A 241 9.64 -4.45 3.10
C LEU A 241 9.83 -2.91 3.05
N PRO A 242 9.99 -2.31 1.85
CA PRO A 242 10.10 -0.85 1.72
C PRO A 242 8.85 -0.13 2.25
N GLU A 243 9.02 0.96 3.00
CA GLU A 243 7.92 1.74 3.58
C GLU A 243 6.86 2.17 2.53
N ARG A 244 7.28 2.47 1.30
CA ARG A 244 6.37 2.80 0.17
C ARG A 244 5.36 1.70 -0.18
N SER A 245 5.69 0.44 0.12
CA SER A 245 4.82 -0.72 -0.12
C SER A 245 3.89 -1.01 1.07
N ILE A 246 4.15 -0.36 2.20
CA ILE A 246 3.44 -0.55 3.47
C ILE A 246 2.46 0.61 3.67
N GLN A 247 2.90 1.85 3.46
CA GLN A 247 2.10 3.06 3.68
C GLN A 247 0.82 3.08 2.84
N GLY A 248 -0.33 3.21 3.52
CA GLY A 248 -1.65 3.23 2.88
C GLY A 248 -2.20 1.86 2.51
N THR A 249 -1.45 0.78 2.80
CA THR A 249 -1.94 -0.59 2.66
C THR A 249 -2.29 -1.16 4.03
N ASN A 250 -3.01 -2.27 4.06
CA ASN A 250 -3.31 -2.96 5.30
C ASN A 250 -2.10 -3.68 5.94
N HIS A 251 -0.88 -3.35 5.52
CA HIS A 251 0.38 -3.90 6.04
C HIS A 251 1.02 -3.00 7.12
N ASP A 252 0.36 -1.91 7.53
CA ASP A 252 0.79 -1.13 8.69
C ASP A 252 0.96 -2.02 9.93
N GLU A 253 1.95 -1.71 10.77
CA GLU A 253 2.33 -2.51 11.94
C GLU A 253 1.14 -2.84 12.85
N SER A 254 0.35 -1.84 13.24
CA SER A 254 -0.84 -2.03 14.09
C SER A 254 -1.92 -2.91 13.43
N ASN A 255 -2.11 -2.77 12.12
CA ASN A 255 -3.09 -3.56 11.37
C ASN A 255 -2.64 -5.01 11.22
N MET A 256 -1.34 -5.23 11.04
CA MET A 256 -0.75 -6.56 10.95
C MET A 256 -0.85 -7.31 12.27
N ILE A 257 -0.42 -6.69 13.37
CA ILE A 257 -0.47 -7.31 14.71
C ILE A 257 -1.91 -7.72 15.03
N ARG A 258 -2.87 -6.84 14.77
CA ARG A 258 -4.30 -7.14 14.94
C ARG A 258 -4.73 -8.36 14.13
N ARG A 259 -4.32 -8.45 12.86
CA ARG A 259 -4.67 -9.58 11.96
C ARG A 259 -3.98 -10.88 12.33
N LEU A 260 -2.73 -10.83 12.80
CA LEU A 260 -2.03 -12.00 13.33
C LEU A 260 -2.78 -12.53 14.55
N LEU A 261 -3.13 -11.65 15.48
CA LEU A 261 -3.86 -12.02 16.68
C LEU A 261 -5.25 -12.58 16.36
N GLU A 262 -6.00 -11.95 15.44
CA GLU A 262 -7.26 -12.48 14.92
C GLU A 262 -7.08 -13.89 14.31
N PHE A 263 -6.02 -14.10 13.54
CA PHE A 263 -5.70 -15.39 12.93
C PHE A 263 -5.38 -16.45 13.99
N ARG A 264 -4.52 -16.15 14.97
CA ARG A 264 -4.14 -17.09 16.05
C ARG A 264 -5.33 -17.46 16.93
N ASN A 265 -6.19 -16.50 17.25
CA ASN A 265 -7.41 -16.76 18.03
C ASN A 265 -8.44 -17.60 17.29
N SER A 266 -8.52 -17.44 15.96
CA SER A 266 -9.44 -18.20 15.11
C SER A 266 -8.88 -19.57 14.71
N ASN A 267 -7.57 -19.78 14.81
CA ASN A 267 -6.89 -21.02 14.45
C ASN A 267 -6.19 -21.60 15.69
N THR A 268 -7.00 -22.06 16.63
CA THR A 268 -6.57 -22.89 17.77
C THR A 268 -6.76 -24.37 17.44
N ALA A 269 -6.09 -25.27 18.18
CA ALA A 269 -6.16 -26.72 17.92
C ALA A 269 -7.60 -27.25 17.75
N ASP A 270 -8.56 -26.68 18.49
CA ASP A 270 -9.96 -27.13 18.46
C ASP A 270 -10.84 -26.39 17.43
N ASN A 271 -10.45 -25.18 17.00
CA ASN A 271 -11.30 -24.29 16.18
C ASN A 271 -10.71 -23.96 14.80
N THR A 272 -9.65 -24.65 14.39
CA THR A 272 -9.01 -24.39 13.09
C THR A 272 -9.86 -24.92 11.94
N VAL A 273 -9.93 -24.16 10.84
CA VAL A 273 -10.57 -24.57 9.56
C VAL A 273 -10.08 -25.94 9.07
N LEU A 274 -8.84 -26.29 9.36
CA LEU A 274 -8.22 -27.55 9.01
C LEU A 274 -9.00 -28.75 9.57
N ASN A 275 -9.58 -28.64 10.76
CA ASN A 275 -10.36 -29.72 11.38
C ASN A 275 -11.58 -30.09 10.51
N PHE A 276 -12.21 -29.11 9.85
CA PHE A 276 -13.31 -29.36 8.93
C PHE A 276 -12.86 -30.16 7.70
N PHE A 277 -11.67 -29.89 7.17
CA PHE A 277 -11.15 -30.62 6.02
C PHE A 277 -10.69 -32.03 6.39
N ASP A 278 -10.14 -32.22 7.60
CA ASP A 278 -9.86 -33.56 8.13
C ASP A 278 -11.13 -34.39 8.31
N GLU A 279 -12.21 -33.80 8.84
CA GLU A 279 -13.54 -34.44 8.92
C GLU A 279 -14.07 -34.81 7.51
N ALA A 280 -13.74 -34.02 6.49
CA ALA A 280 -14.12 -34.25 5.10
C ALA A 280 -13.16 -35.20 4.33
N GLU A 281 -12.26 -35.91 5.02
CA GLU A 281 -11.25 -36.81 4.45
C GLU A 281 -10.30 -36.12 3.43
N ILE A 282 -9.99 -34.84 3.67
CA ILE A 282 -9.02 -34.06 2.91
C ILE A 282 -7.92 -33.61 3.88
N HIS A 283 -6.84 -34.38 3.93
CA HIS A 283 -5.74 -34.11 4.85
C HIS A 283 -4.95 -32.86 4.45
N PRO A 284 -4.84 -31.86 5.35
CA PRO A 284 -4.05 -30.66 5.09
C PRO A 284 -2.55 -30.96 4.96
N ILE A 285 -1.94 -30.37 3.93
CA ILE A 285 -0.50 -30.36 3.73
C ILE A 285 0.06 -29.19 4.53
N VAL A 286 0.68 -29.49 5.68
CA VAL A 286 1.28 -28.48 6.55
C VAL A 286 2.73 -28.24 6.13
N ILE A 287 3.06 -26.98 5.85
CA ILE A 287 4.40 -26.55 5.43
C ILE A 287 4.86 -25.46 6.40
N ASP A 288 5.94 -25.73 7.12
CA ASP A 288 6.64 -24.71 7.89
C ASP A 288 7.57 -23.92 6.95
N ILE A 289 7.47 -22.59 6.99
CA ILE A 289 8.27 -21.67 6.16
C ILE A 289 9.58 -21.29 6.86
N THR A 290 9.72 -21.60 8.15
CA THR A 290 10.90 -21.23 8.94
C THR A 290 12.04 -22.23 8.84
N GLU A 291 11.79 -23.43 8.31
CA GLU A 291 12.83 -24.47 8.18
C GLU A 291 13.83 -24.11 7.06
N GLU A 292 15.13 -24.30 7.31
CA GLU A 292 16.23 -23.86 6.43
C GLU A 292 16.15 -24.35 4.97
N GLY A 293 15.39 -25.42 4.67
CA GLY A 293 15.14 -25.92 3.31
C GLY A 293 13.87 -25.38 2.62
N SER A 294 12.98 -24.72 3.37
CA SER A 294 11.70 -24.14 2.91
C SER A 294 11.80 -22.65 2.61
N THR A 295 12.93 -22.02 2.96
CA THR A 295 13.17 -20.58 2.80
C THR A 295 13.09 -20.11 1.34
N GLU A 296 13.43 -21.00 0.41
CA GLU A 296 13.32 -20.75 -1.01
C GLU A 296 11.93 -21.14 -1.50
N LEU A 297 11.18 -20.15 -2.01
CA LEU A 297 9.84 -20.32 -2.58
C LEU A 297 9.79 -21.49 -3.60
N GLU A 298 10.87 -21.68 -4.35
CA GLU A 298 10.99 -22.73 -5.37
C GLU A 298 10.96 -24.15 -4.77
N CYS A 299 11.54 -24.35 -3.58
CA CYS A 299 11.51 -25.64 -2.89
C CYS A 299 10.10 -26.00 -2.45
N ILE A 300 9.36 -25.04 -1.89
CA ILE A 300 7.95 -25.21 -1.50
C ILE A 300 7.10 -25.56 -2.73
N LEU A 301 7.30 -24.84 -3.84
CA LEU A 301 6.55 -25.08 -5.07
C LEU A 301 6.85 -26.44 -5.68
N ASN A 302 8.12 -26.84 -5.76
CA ASN A 302 8.50 -28.18 -6.24
C ASN A 302 7.90 -29.29 -5.38
N TYR A 303 7.89 -29.12 -4.06
CA TYR A 303 7.22 -30.05 -3.15
C TYR A 303 5.71 -30.15 -3.44
N LEU A 304 5.03 -29.02 -3.61
CA LEU A 304 3.61 -28.99 -3.96
C LEU A 304 3.33 -29.59 -5.34
N TYR A 305 4.17 -29.34 -6.33
CA TYR A 305 4.02 -29.89 -7.67
C TYR A 305 4.15 -31.41 -7.70
N ASN A 306 5.04 -31.97 -6.86
CA ASN A 306 5.14 -33.42 -6.71
C ASN A 306 3.88 -34.04 -6.09
N ILE A 307 3.16 -33.30 -5.23
CA ILE A 307 1.91 -33.79 -4.60
C ILE A 307 0.71 -33.61 -5.53
N PHE A 308 0.59 -32.46 -6.19
CA PHE A 308 -0.53 -32.17 -7.09
C PHE A 308 -0.48 -32.99 -8.39
N GLY A 309 0.72 -33.39 -8.81
CA GLY A 309 0.93 -34.13 -10.04
C GLY A 309 1.11 -33.22 -11.26
N PRO A 310 1.28 -33.80 -12.46
CA PRO A 310 1.54 -33.02 -13.67
C PRO A 310 0.35 -32.11 -14.04
N PRO A 311 0.60 -30.88 -14.53
CA PRO A 311 -0.46 -30.01 -15.02
C PRO A 311 -1.10 -30.60 -16.28
N ILE A 312 -2.32 -30.17 -16.57
CA ILE A 312 -3.04 -30.58 -17.78
C ILE A 312 -2.29 -30.02 -19.00
N PRO A 313 -1.87 -30.85 -19.98
CA PRO A 313 -1.12 -30.38 -21.13
C PRO A 313 -1.89 -29.29 -21.90
N GLY A 314 -1.24 -28.15 -22.14
CA GLY A 314 -1.87 -26.99 -22.79
C GLY A 314 -2.59 -26.02 -21.85
N PHE A 315 -2.63 -26.30 -20.54
CA PHE A 315 -3.11 -25.40 -19.50
C PHE A 315 -1.92 -24.84 -18.70
N GLY A 316 -2.00 -23.55 -18.34
CA GLY A 316 -0.91 -22.85 -17.69
C GLY A 316 0.12 -22.30 -18.68
N LEU A 317 1.16 -21.65 -18.17
CA LEU A 317 2.27 -21.18 -19.00
C LEU A 317 3.12 -22.37 -19.44
N SER A 318 3.53 -22.38 -20.70
CA SER A 318 4.58 -23.28 -21.18
C SER A 318 5.89 -23.01 -20.42
N ALA A 319 6.78 -24.00 -20.29
CA ALA A 319 8.09 -23.82 -19.68
C ALA A 319 8.88 -22.66 -20.33
N GLU A 320 8.73 -22.47 -21.65
CA GLU A 320 9.34 -21.35 -22.38
C GLU A 320 8.72 -20.00 -21.99
N GLU A 321 7.39 -19.91 -21.90
CA GLU A 321 6.67 -18.70 -21.48
C GLU A 321 6.94 -18.37 -20.00
N GLU A 322 7.12 -19.39 -19.16
CA GLU A 322 7.46 -19.23 -17.75
C GLU A 322 8.87 -18.66 -17.57
N GLU A 323 9.85 -19.11 -18.36
CA GLU A 323 11.20 -18.53 -18.37
C GLU A 323 11.19 -17.08 -18.87
N GLU A 324 10.42 -16.77 -19.91
CA GLU A 324 10.28 -15.39 -20.41
C GLU A 324 9.68 -14.46 -19.36
N LEU A 325 8.62 -14.92 -18.68
CA LEU A 325 7.98 -14.16 -17.62
C LEU A 325 8.93 -13.96 -16.44
N GLN A 326 9.71 -14.97 -16.06
CA GLN A 326 10.75 -14.82 -15.03
C GLN A 326 11.83 -13.81 -15.44
N LYS A 327 12.27 -13.82 -16.71
CA LYS A 327 13.22 -12.83 -17.24
C LYS A 327 12.64 -11.42 -17.15
N LEU A 328 11.39 -11.22 -17.59
CA LEU A 328 10.68 -9.95 -17.51
C LEU A 328 10.52 -9.45 -16.06
N GLU A 329 10.09 -10.32 -15.14
CA GLU A 329 9.97 -9.95 -13.71
C GLU A 329 11.33 -9.57 -13.11
N SER A 330 12.40 -10.29 -13.48
CA SER A 330 13.75 -9.97 -13.03
C SER A 330 14.25 -8.63 -13.57
N GLU A 331 13.92 -8.32 -14.83
CA GLU A 331 14.25 -7.05 -15.46
C GLU A 331 13.46 -5.90 -14.84
N GLN A 332 12.17 -6.10 -14.59
CA GLN A 332 11.31 -5.12 -13.93
C GLN A 332 11.80 -4.82 -12.52
N LYS A 333 12.21 -5.83 -11.74
CA LYS A 333 12.82 -5.65 -10.41
C LYS A 333 14.11 -4.83 -10.50
N LYS A 334 14.98 -5.12 -11.47
CA LYS A 334 16.21 -4.33 -11.70
C LYS A 334 15.89 -2.89 -12.08
N LEU A 335 14.87 -2.68 -12.89
CA LEU A 335 14.44 -1.35 -13.32
C LEU A 335 13.86 -0.55 -12.14
N GLN A 336 13.04 -1.18 -11.29
CA GLN A 336 12.52 -0.59 -10.06
C GLN A 336 13.62 -0.24 -9.03
N GLN A 337 14.67 -1.05 -8.93
CA GLN A 337 15.83 -0.75 -8.09
C GLN A 337 16.59 0.46 -8.64
N LYS A 338 16.82 0.53 -9.95
CA LYS A 338 17.47 1.67 -10.59
C LYS A 338 16.67 2.96 -10.42
N THR A 339 15.35 2.92 -10.64
CA THR A 339 14.49 4.10 -10.47
C THR A 339 14.52 4.61 -9.03
N TYR A 340 14.47 3.70 -8.05
CA TYR A 340 14.59 4.06 -6.63
C TYR A 340 15.93 4.74 -6.31
N LEU A 341 17.04 4.20 -6.81
CA LEU A 341 18.36 4.81 -6.59
C LEU A 341 18.45 6.22 -7.19
N ILE A 342 17.90 6.41 -8.39
CA ILE A 342 17.85 7.72 -9.06
C ILE A 342 16.98 8.70 -8.26
N GLU A 343 15.80 8.26 -7.82
CA GLU A 343 14.88 9.08 -7.02
C GLU A 343 15.52 9.52 -5.69
N LYS A 344 16.21 8.60 -5.02
CA LYS A 344 16.97 8.90 -3.80
C LYS A 344 18.09 9.92 -4.06
N GLN A 345 18.84 9.76 -5.14
CA GLN A 345 19.90 10.71 -5.53
C GLN A 345 19.34 12.11 -5.82
N LEU A 346 18.23 12.19 -6.56
CA LEU A 346 17.55 13.46 -6.83
C LEU A 346 17.04 14.13 -5.56
N ALA A 347 16.50 13.35 -4.60
CA ALA A 347 16.07 13.87 -3.31
C ALA A 347 17.24 14.40 -2.46
N GLU A 348 18.36 13.68 -2.43
CA GLU A 348 19.58 14.11 -1.74
C GLU A 348 20.19 15.38 -2.38
N GLU A 349 20.20 15.46 -3.71
CA GLU A 349 20.65 16.66 -4.43
C GLU A 349 19.71 17.87 -4.20
N ALA A 350 18.40 17.65 -4.18
CA ALA A 350 17.43 18.69 -3.87
C ALA A 350 17.59 19.20 -2.43
N ALA A 351 17.71 18.29 -1.45
CA ALA A 351 17.95 18.64 -0.05
C ALA A 351 19.27 19.40 0.14
N ARG A 352 20.31 19.03 -0.61
CA ARG A 352 21.60 19.74 -0.60
C ARG A 352 21.46 21.17 -1.12
N LYS A 353 20.79 21.36 -2.26
CA LYS A 353 20.52 22.70 -2.80
C LYS A 353 19.71 23.56 -1.84
N GLU A 354 18.66 22.99 -1.23
CA GLU A 354 17.89 23.72 -0.22
C GLU A 354 18.72 24.13 1.00
N TYR A 355 19.65 23.27 1.41
CA TYR A 355 20.58 23.57 2.49
C TYR A 355 21.55 24.69 2.11
N GLU A 356 22.10 24.65 0.90
CA GLU A 356 22.99 25.69 0.35
C GLU A 356 22.25 27.04 0.28
N ASP A 357 21.03 27.08 -0.26
CA ASP A 357 20.21 28.30 -0.33
C ASP A 357 19.89 28.88 1.06
N LYS A 358 19.60 28.01 2.04
CA LYS A 358 19.37 28.42 3.43
C LYS A 358 20.65 28.96 4.06
N MET A 359 21.79 28.32 3.79
CA MET A 359 23.09 28.73 4.30
C MET A 359 23.50 30.10 3.73
N GLU A 360 23.27 30.34 2.44
CA GLU A 360 23.56 31.63 1.80
C GLU A 360 22.72 32.75 2.41
N LYS A 361 21.40 32.55 2.54
CA LYS A 361 20.50 33.50 3.22
C LYS A 361 20.91 33.74 4.67
N TRP A 362 21.36 32.70 5.37
CA TRP A 362 21.84 32.82 6.74
C TRP A 362 23.17 33.60 6.80
N ALA A 363 24.10 33.38 5.87
CA ALA A 363 25.35 34.14 5.78
C ALA A 363 25.10 35.63 5.51
N GLU A 364 24.21 35.96 4.57
CA GLU A 364 23.84 37.35 4.27
C GLU A 364 23.21 38.06 5.47
N THR A 365 22.33 37.36 6.21
CA THR A 365 21.71 37.91 7.42
C THR A 365 22.72 38.09 8.53
N MET A 366 23.64 37.14 8.70
CA MET A 366 24.72 37.22 9.68
C MET A 366 25.67 38.38 9.39
N GLU A 367 26.04 38.60 8.12
CA GLU A 367 26.90 39.72 7.72
C GLU A 367 26.25 41.08 8.03
N LYS A 368 24.94 41.21 7.78
CA LYS A 368 24.18 42.42 8.13
C LYS A 368 24.19 42.66 9.64
N LEU A 369 23.96 41.62 10.44
CA LEU A 369 24.00 41.71 11.90
C LEU A 369 25.39 42.10 12.41
N GLN A 370 26.45 41.49 11.89
CA GLN A 370 27.84 41.83 12.25
C GLN A 370 28.14 43.29 11.92
N THR A 371 27.72 43.77 10.75
CA THR A 371 27.93 45.17 10.34
C THR A 371 27.19 46.15 11.26
N GLU A 372 25.96 45.81 11.68
CA GLU A 372 25.21 46.60 12.66
C GLU A 372 25.89 46.60 14.04
N GLU A 373 26.37 45.45 14.48
CA GLU A 373 27.08 45.29 15.75
C GLU A 373 28.39 46.08 15.76
N GLU A 374 29.17 46.05 14.68
CA GLU A 374 30.38 46.87 14.51
C GLU A 374 30.07 48.37 14.58
N LYS A 375 29.00 48.83 13.91
CA LYS A 375 28.57 50.23 13.97
C LYS A 375 28.20 50.66 15.39
N LEU A 376 27.50 49.81 16.12
CA LEU A 376 27.17 50.06 17.52
C LEU A 376 28.43 50.12 18.37
N LEU A 377 29.36 49.18 18.20
CA LEU A 377 30.62 49.15 18.94
C LEU A 377 31.47 50.41 18.66
N VAL A 378 31.56 50.85 17.41
CA VAL A 378 32.20 52.12 17.05
C VAL A 378 31.48 53.30 17.73
N ALA A 379 30.15 53.36 17.68
CA ALA A 379 29.38 54.43 18.31
C ALA A 379 29.56 54.48 19.85
N THR A 380 29.67 53.33 20.51
CA THR A 380 29.94 53.28 21.97
C THR A 380 31.35 53.73 22.33
N THR A 381 32.34 53.47 21.47
CA THR A 381 33.75 53.82 21.72
C THR A 381 34.10 55.25 21.25
N GLU A 382 33.29 55.84 20.37
CA GLU A 382 33.52 57.17 19.80
C GLU A 382 33.58 58.31 20.82
N PRO A 383 32.72 58.40 21.86
CA PRO A 383 32.82 59.46 22.88
C PRO A 383 34.15 59.43 23.64
N ALA A 384 34.63 58.24 24.00
CA ALA A 384 35.90 58.06 24.68
C ALA A 384 37.08 58.45 23.78
N ARG A 385 37.05 58.00 22.51
CA ARG A 385 38.06 58.36 21.50
C ARG A 385 38.09 59.86 21.24
N TYR A 386 36.93 60.50 21.08
CA TYR A 386 36.80 61.94 20.91
C TYR A 386 37.35 62.71 22.10
N TYR A 387 37.02 62.28 23.32
CA TYR A 387 37.52 62.92 24.54
C TYR A 387 39.05 62.85 24.61
N LEU A 388 39.63 61.65 24.40
CA LEU A 388 41.07 61.48 24.36
C LEU A 388 41.70 62.37 23.30
N MET A 389 41.20 62.33 22.07
CA MET A 389 41.78 63.03 20.91
C MET A 389 41.71 64.56 21.03
N LYS A 390 40.67 65.08 21.67
CA LYS A 390 40.46 66.53 21.84
C LYS A 390 41.16 67.10 23.07
N TYR A 391 41.13 66.39 24.20
CA TYR A 391 41.56 66.95 25.48
C TYR A 391 42.89 66.38 25.99
N VAL A 392 43.19 65.11 25.72
CA VAL A 392 44.37 64.43 26.27
C VAL A 392 45.54 64.41 25.29
N PHE A 393 45.29 64.03 24.03
CA PHE A 393 46.33 63.87 23.01
C PHE A 393 47.13 65.15 22.70
N PRO A 394 46.53 66.34 22.56
CA PRO A 394 47.30 67.55 22.23
C PRO A 394 48.32 67.93 23.31
N THR A 395 47.96 67.75 24.58
CA THR A 395 48.84 68.06 25.73
C THR A 395 49.89 66.96 25.91
N LEU A 396 49.48 65.69 25.78
CA LEU A 396 50.38 64.53 25.86
C LEU A 396 51.42 64.53 24.74
N MET A 397 51.03 64.84 23.50
CA MET A 397 51.96 64.93 22.37
C MET A 397 52.97 66.06 22.54
N LYS A 398 52.57 67.21 23.10
CA LYS A 398 53.49 68.29 23.45
C LYS A 398 54.47 67.85 24.53
N GLY A 399 53.99 67.18 25.58
CA GLY A 399 54.84 66.65 26.65
C GLY A 399 55.83 65.60 26.15
N LEU A 400 55.37 64.63 25.36
CA LEU A 400 56.22 63.62 24.73
C LEU A 400 57.27 64.23 23.80
N SER A 401 56.91 65.26 23.04
CA SER A 401 57.84 65.99 22.17
C SER A 401 58.92 66.73 22.99
N GLU A 402 58.54 67.34 24.12
CA GLU A 402 59.46 68.02 25.03
C GLU A 402 60.42 67.03 25.75
N VAL A 403 59.90 65.89 26.20
CA VAL A 403 60.70 64.79 26.77
C VAL A 403 61.72 64.28 25.75
N ALA A 404 61.30 64.06 24.50
CA ALA A 404 62.17 63.60 23.43
C ALA A 404 63.28 64.61 23.07
N ARG A 405 63.02 65.91 23.25
CA ARG A 405 63.98 67.00 23.02
C ARG A 405 65.00 67.13 24.15
N LEU A 406 64.55 67.10 25.40
CA LEU A 406 65.39 67.37 26.57
C LEU A 406 66.12 66.13 27.10
N LYS A 407 65.59 64.93 26.82
CA LYS A 407 66.13 63.63 27.27
C LYS A 407 66.53 63.64 28.76
N PRO A 408 65.58 63.89 29.68
CA PRO A 408 65.84 63.86 31.12
C PRO A 408 66.24 62.45 31.60
N GLU A 409 66.89 62.35 32.75
CA GLU A 409 67.32 61.05 33.33
C GLU A 409 66.13 60.13 33.66
N ASP A 410 64.99 60.70 34.08
CA ASP A 410 63.71 60.00 34.19
C ASP A 410 62.65 60.67 33.29
N ALA A 411 62.38 60.03 32.16
CA ALA A 411 61.43 60.49 31.16
C ALA A 411 59.96 60.39 31.62
N VAL A 412 59.64 59.47 32.54
CA VAL A 412 58.27 59.24 33.00
C VAL A 412 57.89 60.31 34.01
N ASP A 413 58.76 60.57 34.97
CA ASP A 413 58.50 61.56 36.03
C ASP A 413 58.41 62.97 35.45
N TYR A 414 59.31 63.31 34.53
CA TYR A 414 59.27 64.60 33.82
C TYR A 414 58.01 64.79 32.97
N LEU A 415 57.53 63.74 32.29
CA LEU A 415 56.29 63.81 31.52
C LEU A 415 55.08 64.00 32.46
N ALA A 416 55.07 63.32 33.61
CA ALA A 416 54.02 63.48 34.61
C ALA A 416 53.99 64.93 35.14
N GLU A 417 55.13 65.49 35.56
CA GLU A 417 55.24 66.89 35.96
C GLU A 417 54.76 67.86 34.87
N PHE A 418 55.14 67.61 33.61
CA PHE A 418 54.73 68.43 32.47
C PHE A 418 53.20 68.41 32.27
N LEU A 419 52.59 67.23 32.29
CA LEU A 419 51.14 67.07 32.15
C LEU A 419 50.38 67.71 33.31
N PHE A 420 50.91 67.60 34.53
CA PHE A 420 50.32 68.25 35.69
C PHE A 420 50.33 69.78 35.58
N LYS A 421 51.42 70.35 35.05
CA LYS A 421 51.57 71.79 34.87
C LYS A 421 50.61 72.38 33.83
N GLU A 422 50.31 71.63 32.77
CA GLU A 422 49.42 72.05 31.68
C GLU A 422 47.93 71.75 31.95
N ASN A 423 47.58 71.25 33.14
CA ASN A 423 46.19 70.97 33.50
C ASN A 423 45.38 72.28 33.77
N PRO A 424 44.34 72.59 32.98
CA PRO A 424 43.61 73.85 33.06
C PRO A 424 42.79 74.05 34.33
N GLU A 425 42.47 72.99 35.10
CA GLU A 425 41.73 73.15 36.36
C GLU A 425 42.61 73.63 37.53
N GLY A 426 43.95 73.56 37.44
CA GLY A 426 44.86 74.10 38.45
C GLY A 426 44.69 73.57 39.89
N LYS A 427 43.91 72.49 40.09
CA LYS A 427 43.62 71.91 41.40
C LYS A 427 44.46 70.66 41.65
N MET A 428 45.77 70.84 41.75
CA MET A 428 46.67 69.73 42.11
C MET A 428 46.59 69.34 43.60
N PHE A 429 46.06 70.20 44.47
CA PHE A 429 46.18 70.04 45.94
C PHE A 429 44.90 70.38 46.71
N ASP A 430 43.71 70.19 46.12
CA ASP A 430 42.46 70.35 46.84
C ASP A 430 42.04 68.99 47.47
N PRO A 431 42.07 68.82 48.82
CA PRO A 431 41.77 67.55 49.49
C PRO A 431 40.35 67.03 49.26
N SER A 432 39.47 67.86 48.70
CA SER A 432 38.10 67.52 48.37
C SER A 432 37.98 66.69 47.06
N TYR A 433 38.91 66.85 46.12
CA TYR A 433 38.86 66.20 44.80
C TYR A 433 39.30 64.73 44.85
N THR A 434 40.33 64.42 45.66
CA THR A 434 40.78 63.04 45.93
C THR A 434 39.72 62.22 46.66
N ARG A 435 39.01 62.82 47.63
CA ARG A 435 37.89 62.15 48.32
C ARG A 435 36.71 61.87 47.39
N SER A 436 36.36 62.83 46.53
CA SER A 436 35.29 62.64 45.56
C SER A 436 35.64 61.54 44.53
N GLY A 437 36.91 61.41 44.14
CA GLY A 437 37.38 60.34 43.27
C GLY A 437 37.33 58.96 43.95
N GLU A 438 37.78 58.86 45.20
CA GLU A 438 37.71 57.63 46.00
C GLU A 438 36.26 57.15 46.22
N ASP A 439 35.32 58.07 46.42
CA ASP A 439 33.91 57.74 46.60
C ASP A 439 33.24 57.26 45.31
N ILE A 440 33.61 57.82 44.15
CA ILE A 440 33.11 57.38 42.83
C ILE A 440 33.67 55.99 42.47
N ILE A 441 34.94 55.70 42.81
CA ILE A 441 35.55 54.38 42.60
C ILE A 441 34.85 53.33 43.45
N LYS A 442 34.59 53.61 44.74
CA LYS A 442 33.81 52.72 45.61
C LYS A 442 32.39 52.47 45.11
N GLN A 443 31.73 53.48 44.56
CA GLN A 443 30.39 53.32 43.96
C GLN A 443 30.42 52.47 42.69
N HIS A 444 31.44 52.63 41.84
CA HIS A 444 31.58 51.82 40.64
C HIS A 444 31.90 50.35 40.96
N GLU A 445 32.79 50.10 41.93
CA GLU A 445 33.09 48.75 42.42
C GLU A 445 31.84 48.05 43.01
N ALA A 446 30.99 48.79 43.74
CA ALA A 446 29.72 48.27 44.25
C ALA A 446 28.74 47.90 43.13
N VAL A 447 28.64 48.72 42.07
CA VAL A 447 27.74 48.45 40.92
C VAL A 447 28.23 47.27 40.09
N VAL A 448 29.54 47.14 39.85
CA VAL A 448 30.13 46.00 39.12
C VAL A 448 29.92 44.69 39.89
N HIS A 449 29.98 44.72 41.22
CA HIS A 449 29.69 43.53 42.05
C HIS A 449 28.23 43.08 41.93
N ILE A 450 27.27 44.02 41.90
CA ILE A 450 25.83 43.73 41.76
C ILE A 450 25.49 43.16 40.36
N VAL A 451 26.12 43.69 39.30
CA VAL A 451 25.92 43.20 37.93
C VAL A 451 26.49 41.79 37.73
N ASN A 452 27.63 41.48 38.38
CA ASN A 452 28.24 40.14 38.34
C ASN A 452 27.49 39.10 39.19
N GLU A 453 26.82 39.49 40.28
CA GLU A 453 25.96 38.59 41.05
C GLU A 453 24.61 38.31 40.36
N SER A 454 24.14 39.22 39.50
CA SER A 454 22.87 39.07 38.77
C SER A 454 23.00 38.25 37.46
N SER A 455 24.24 37.88 37.07
CA SER A 455 24.54 37.07 35.86
C SER A 455 25.02 35.64 36.19
N LYS A 456 24.92 35.20 37.44
CA LYS A 456 25.01 33.79 37.87
C LYS A 456 23.63 33.30 38.26
#